data_AF-A0A6M3K5E6-F1
#
_entry.id   AF-A0A6M3K5E6-F1
#
_cell.length_a   1.000
_cell.length_b   1.000
_cell.length_c   1.000
_cell.angle_alpha   90.00
_cell.angle_beta   90.00
_cell.angle_gamma   90.00
#
_symmetry.space_group_name_H-M   'P 1'
#
loop_
_entity.id
_entity.type
_entity.pdbx_description
1 polymer ?
#
loop_
_entity_poly.entity_id
_entity_poly.type
_entity_poly.pdbx_seq_one_letter_code
_entity_poly.pdbx_strand_id
1 'polypeptide(L)'
;MRLKQYLIDEFEYIEFCNFIDNYSLNEGILDTVIGKLKEKIDLIKDVANKIGMDFGKLAIIFKDKKIFTFFQKIGWSFVKLFELVKKGFKLANTLSDVIAEYIAKNKVVQWTTEKLKDLDEYLSKHPKTRMIVGIAVAAILIYIWLNMTFVGDPSYDFNMGDILLAMAGKMSIAGIFGGANGIKLLMLFATGLAGLSFPWPGPTSIKFTGAVIGSLIHMIKKKFPEMRMKLTHLKTLLSRKE
;
A
#
# COMPACT_ATOMS: atom_id res chain seq x y z
N MET A 1 22.81 -14.81 10.90
CA MET A 1 22.25 -14.32 9.61
C MET A 1 21.21 -13.19 9.78
N ARG A 2 20.19 -13.29 10.65
CA ARG A 2 19.17 -12.22 10.84
C ARG A 2 19.72 -10.89 11.38
N LEU A 3 20.67 -10.90 12.32
CA LEU A 3 21.27 -9.68 12.85
C LEU A 3 22.05 -8.88 11.79
N LYS A 4 22.77 -9.58 10.92
CA LYS A 4 23.53 -8.95 9.83
C LYS A 4 22.60 -8.23 8.85
N GLN A 5 21.48 -8.88 8.48
CA GLN A 5 20.49 -8.24 7.60
C GLN A 5 19.83 -7.04 8.27
N TYR A 6 19.45 -7.15 9.54
CA TYR A 6 18.87 -6.05 10.30
C TYR A 6 19.79 -4.82 10.36
N LEU A 7 21.09 -5.03 10.60
CA LEU A 7 22.07 -3.93 10.63
C LEU A 7 22.26 -3.27 9.26
N ILE A 8 22.24 -4.06 8.18
CA ILE A 8 22.28 -3.54 6.80
C ILE A 8 21.04 -2.68 6.52
N ASP A 9 19.85 -3.18 6.89
CA ASP A 9 18.58 -2.48 6.66
C ASP A 9 18.53 -1.15 7.44
N GLU A 10 19.06 -1.13 8.68
CA GLU A 10 19.16 0.06 9.52
C GLU A 10 20.15 1.09 8.96
N PHE A 11 21.32 0.63 8.50
CA PHE A 11 22.32 1.49 7.88
C PHE A 11 21.76 2.17 6.62
N GLU A 12 21.11 1.40 5.72
CA GLU A 12 20.49 1.96 4.52
C GLU A 12 19.40 3.00 4.85
N TYR A 13 18.67 2.83 5.95
CA TYR A 13 17.67 3.79 6.42
C TYR A 13 18.30 5.09 6.92
N ILE A 14 19.37 4.99 7.72
CA ILE A 14 20.08 6.16 8.25
C ILE A 14 20.76 6.93 7.12
N GLU A 15 21.43 6.23 6.20
CA GLU A 15 22.06 6.81 5.01
C GLU A 15 21.04 7.61 4.18
N PHE A 16 19.87 7.03 3.93
CA PHE A 16 18.79 7.71 3.23
C PHE A 16 18.31 8.97 3.97
N CYS A 17 18.08 8.87 5.29
CA CYS A 17 17.61 10.02 6.07
C CYS A 17 18.60 11.18 6.03
N ASN A 18 19.89 10.88 6.24
CA ASN A 18 20.96 11.87 6.18
C ASN A 18 21.05 12.51 4.80
N PHE A 19 20.91 11.71 3.72
CA PHE A 19 20.89 12.24 2.37
C PHE A 19 19.74 13.22 2.13
N ILE A 20 18.51 12.86 2.51
CA ILE A 20 17.34 13.75 2.34
C ILE A 20 17.46 15.01 3.18
N ASP A 21 18.01 14.93 4.39
CA ASP A 21 18.26 16.10 5.22
C ASP A 21 19.30 17.03 4.58
N ASN A 22 20.35 16.49 3.96
CA ASN A 22 21.37 17.26 3.26
C ASN A 22 20.91 17.78 1.87
N TYR A 23 20.00 17.08 1.19
CA TYR A 23 19.38 17.55 -0.06
C TYR A 23 18.63 18.85 0.14
N SER A 24 17.94 19.01 1.28
CA SER A 24 17.23 20.26 1.59
C SER A 24 18.14 21.49 1.68
N LEU A 25 19.46 21.29 1.68
CA LEU A 25 20.49 22.31 1.74
C LEU A 25 21.22 22.54 0.39
N ASN A 26 21.12 21.61 -0.58
CA ASN A 26 21.77 21.72 -1.89
C ASN A 26 21.14 20.78 -2.94
N GLU A 27 20.41 21.32 -3.93
CA GLU A 27 19.76 20.53 -4.98
C GLU A 27 20.75 19.78 -5.89
N GLY A 28 21.99 20.27 -6.04
CA GLY A 28 23.04 19.64 -6.86
C GLY A 28 23.61 18.34 -6.28
N ILE A 29 23.26 17.98 -5.04
CA ILE A 29 23.71 16.72 -4.42
C ILE A 29 23.08 15.49 -5.09
N LEU A 30 21.97 15.67 -5.81
CA LEU A 30 21.26 14.61 -6.52
C LEU A 30 22.12 13.90 -7.57
N ASP A 31 23.10 14.57 -8.16
CA ASP A 31 23.98 14.01 -9.19
C ASP A 31 25.16 13.25 -8.57
N THR A 32 25.37 13.39 -7.26
CA THR A 32 26.45 12.72 -6.51
C THR A 32 26.03 11.38 -5.93
N VAL A 33 24.75 11.01 -6.04
CA VAL A 33 24.21 9.77 -5.46
C VAL A 33 24.66 8.56 -6.26
N ILE A 34 25.22 7.57 -5.57
CA ILE A 34 25.70 6.33 -6.16
C ILE A 34 25.01 5.08 -5.56
N GLY A 35 25.13 3.96 -6.26
CA GLY A 35 24.73 2.64 -5.78
C GLY A 35 23.26 2.54 -5.35
N LYS A 36 23.02 1.81 -4.25
CA LYS A 36 21.68 1.52 -3.73
C LYS A 36 20.90 2.75 -3.26
N LEU A 37 21.57 3.85 -2.92
CA LEU A 37 20.89 5.08 -2.55
C LEU A 37 20.30 5.73 -3.81
N LYS A 38 21.03 5.68 -4.94
CA LYS A 38 20.58 6.23 -6.23
C LYS A 38 19.28 5.56 -6.68
N GLU A 39 19.17 4.24 -6.57
CA GLU A 39 17.94 3.50 -6.91
C GLU A 39 16.71 4.01 -6.14
N LYS A 40 16.87 4.32 -4.85
CA LYS A 40 15.79 4.85 -4.00
C LYS A 40 15.40 6.26 -4.41
N ILE A 41 16.39 7.11 -4.67
CA ILE A 41 16.18 8.51 -5.09
C ILE A 41 15.54 8.57 -6.48
N ASP A 42 16.01 7.76 -7.43
CA ASP A 42 15.45 7.68 -8.78
C ASP A 42 13.99 7.19 -8.74
N LEU A 43 13.67 6.20 -7.90
CA LEU A 43 12.29 5.78 -7.69
C LEU A 43 11.42 6.93 -7.17
N ILE A 44 11.88 7.65 -6.14
CA ILE A 44 11.12 8.76 -5.55
C ILE A 44 10.94 9.89 -6.57
N LYS A 45 11.96 10.22 -7.37
CA LYS A 45 11.87 11.21 -8.46
C LYS A 45 10.86 10.79 -9.52
N ASP A 46 10.93 9.55 -9.99
CA ASP A 46 10.00 9.02 -10.98
C ASP A 46 8.56 9.06 -10.47
N VAL A 47 8.34 8.67 -9.21
CA VAL A 47 7.03 8.75 -8.55
C VAL A 47 6.55 10.19 -8.43
N ALA A 48 7.41 11.10 -7.94
CA ALA A 48 7.12 12.53 -7.81
C ALA A 48 6.65 13.12 -9.13
N ASN A 49 7.40 12.86 -10.22
CA ASN A 49 7.07 13.29 -11.57
C ASN A 49 5.73 12.71 -12.04
N LYS A 50 5.51 11.40 -11.85
CA LYS A 50 4.27 10.72 -12.27
C LYS A 50 3.01 11.23 -11.57
N ILE A 51 3.11 11.59 -10.30
CA ILE A 51 1.95 12.03 -9.49
C ILE A 51 1.85 13.56 -9.38
N GLY A 52 2.76 14.30 -10.02
CA GLY A 52 2.78 15.77 -9.98
C GLY A 52 3.10 16.34 -8.60
N MET A 53 3.88 15.64 -7.78
CA MET A 53 4.28 16.09 -6.44
C MET A 53 5.74 16.56 -6.46
N ASP A 54 6.04 17.58 -5.67
CA ASP A 54 7.43 17.99 -5.43
C ASP A 54 8.26 16.85 -4.82
N PHE A 55 9.48 16.66 -5.35
CA PHE A 55 10.39 15.60 -4.89
C PHE A 55 10.71 15.74 -3.40
N GLY A 56 11.03 16.94 -2.92
CA GLY A 56 11.40 17.17 -1.52
C GLY A 56 10.27 16.79 -0.57
N LYS A 57 9.04 17.22 -0.86
CA LYS A 57 7.84 16.86 -0.08
C LYS A 57 7.61 15.35 -0.09
N LEU A 58 7.75 14.70 -1.24
CA LEU A 58 7.57 13.25 -1.34
C LEU A 58 8.68 12.51 -0.58
N ALA A 59 9.93 12.91 -0.71
CA ALA A 59 11.07 12.26 -0.09
C ALA A 59 11.00 12.27 1.45
N ILE A 60 10.47 13.35 2.05
CA ILE A 60 10.23 13.43 3.50
C ILE A 60 9.28 12.33 3.98
N ILE A 61 8.28 11.94 3.19
CA ILE A 61 7.35 10.85 3.55
C ILE A 61 8.10 9.52 3.65
N PHE A 62 9.08 9.28 2.79
CA PHE A 62 9.90 8.07 2.80
C PHE A 62 10.88 8.01 3.99
N LYS A 63 11.05 9.10 4.74
CA LYS A 63 11.78 9.07 6.03
C LYS A 63 10.99 8.39 7.14
N ASP A 64 9.69 8.15 6.98
CA ASP A 64 8.98 7.29 7.94
C ASP A 64 9.50 5.86 7.82
N LYS A 65 10.07 5.35 8.91
CA LYS A 65 10.69 4.02 8.95
C LYS A 65 9.76 2.90 8.47
N LYS A 66 8.44 2.99 8.70
CA LYS A 66 7.50 1.95 8.24
C LYS A 66 7.34 2.00 6.72
N ILE A 67 7.27 3.19 6.14
CA ILE A 67 7.25 3.36 4.67
C ILE A 67 8.57 2.88 4.08
N PHE A 68 9.69 3.31 4.64
CA PHE A 68 11.02 2.89 4.18
C PHE A 68 11.16 1.37 4.20
N THR A 69 10.80 0.72 5.32
CA THR A 69 10.82 -0.74 5.44
C THR A 69 9.83 -1.43 4.50
N PHE A 70 8.66 -0.83 4.22
CA PHE A 70 7.74 -1.36 3.21
C PHE A 70 8.41 -1.37 1.82
N PHE A 71 9.02 -0.27 1.42
CA PHE A 71 9.73 -0.17 0.14
C PHE A 71 10.96 -1.08 0.08
N GLN A 72 11.69 -1.27 1.19
CA GLN A 72 12.77 -2.27 1.27
C GLN A 72 12.25 -3.68 0.97
N LYS A 73 11.10 -4.07 1.55
CA LYS A 73 10.51 -5.42 1.34
C LYS A 73 10.09 -5.69 -0.09
N ILE A 74 9.64 -4.66 -0.80
CA ILE A 74 9.32 -4.77 -2.23
C ILE A 74 10.53 -4.47 -3.13
N GLY A 75 11.72 -4.33 -2.53
CA GLY A 75 12.97 -4.09 -3.25
C GLY A 75 12.97 -2.80 -4.05
N TRP A 76 12.35 -1.74 -3.50
CA TRP A 76 12.26 -0.40 -4.07
C TRP A 76 11.78 -0.39 -5.53
N SER A 77 10.78 -1.22 -5.82
CA SER A 77 10.28 -1.38 -7.19
C SER A 77 8.78 -1.58 -7.22
N PHE A 78 8.08 -0.67 -7.91
CA PHE A 78 6.66 -0.85 -8.21
C PHE A 78 6.41 -2.04 -9.13
N VAL A 79 7.39 -2.42 -9.96
CA VAL A 79 7.32 -3.64 -10.79
C VAL A 79 7.29 -4.87 -9.89
N LYS A 80 8.20 -4.99 -8.92
CA LYS A 80 8.20 -6.09 -7.95
C LYS A 80 6.93 -6.11 -7.09
N LEU A 81 6.44 -4.94 -6.68
CA LEU A 81 5.14 -4.84 -6.00
C LEU A 81 4.02 -5.41 -6.89
N PHE A 82 3.95 -5.00 -8.15
CA PHE A 82 2.95 -5.50 -9.09
C PHE A 82 3.10 -7.01 -9.39
N GLU A 83 4.32 -7.53 -9.42
CA GLU A 83 4.59 -8.96 -9.54
C GLU A 83 4.14 -9.76 -8.30
N LEU A 84 4.38 -9.25 -7.10
CA LEU A 84 3.89 -9.86 -5.85
C LEU A 84 2.37 -9.93 -5.86
N VAL A 85 1.72 -8.88 -6.33
CA VAL A 85 0.27 -8.80 -6.51
C VAL A 85 -0.20 -9.82 -7.55
N LYS A 86 0.43 -9.89 -8.72
CA LYS A 86 0.12 -10.89 -9.76
C LYS A 86 0.30 -12.33 -9.25
N LYS A 87 1.36 -12.59 -8.47
CA LYS A 87 1.58 -13.90 -7.83
C LYS A 87 0.47 -14.22 -6.83
N GLY A 88 0.08 -13.23 -6.02
CA GLY A 88 -1.08 -13.36 -5.13
C GLY A 88 -2.38 -13.65 -5.89
N PHE A 89 -2.57 -13.08 -7.09
CA PHE A 89 -3.74 -13.36 -7.93
C PHE A 89 -3.75 -14.80 -8.46
N LYS A 90 -2.59 -15.32 -8.88
CA LYS A 90 -2.47 -16.75 -9.25
C LYS A 90 -2.77 -17.68 -8.07
N LEU A 91 -2.34 -17.30 -6.86
CA LEU A 91 -2.64 -18.03 -5.63
C LEU A 91 -4.11 -17.88 -5.18
N ALA A 92 -4.77 -16.78 -5.52
CA ALA A 92 -6.18 -16.55 -5.22
C ALA A 92 -7.10 -17.55 -5.96
N ASN A 93 -6.72 -17.99 -7.17
CA ASN A 93 -7.41 -19.09 -7.86
C ASN A 93 -7.34 -20.41 -7.06
N THR A 94 -6.22 -20.67 -6.37
CA THR A 94 -6.07 -21.81 -5.43
C THR A 94 -6.77 -21.54 -4.09
N LEU A 95 -6.94 -20.28 -3.70
CA LEU A 95 -7.68 -19.91 -2.50
C LEU A 95 -9.17 -20.23 -2.65
N SER A 96 -9.72 -20.16 -3.87
CA SER A 96 -11.08 -20.65 -4.18
C SER A 96 -11.24 -22.13 -3.80
N ASP A 97 -10.22 -22.96 -4.02
CA ASP A 97 -10.24 -24.38 -3.62
C ASP A 97 -10.14 -24.53 -2.10
N VAL A 98 -9.29 -23.74 -1.42
CA VAL A 98 -9.18 -23.74 0.05
C VAL A 98 -10.47 -23.24 0.72
N ILE A 99 -11.09 -22.22 0.15
CA ILE A 99 -12.38 -21.68 0.60
C ILE A 99 -13.49 -22.71 0.32
N ALA A 100 -13.50 -23.35 -0.85
CA ALA A 100 -14.44 -24.41 -1.19
C ALA A 100 -14.28 -25.65 -0.29
N GLU A 101 -13.06 -26.08 0.01
CA GLU A 101 -12.76 -27.15 0.96
C GLU A 101 -13.17 -26.78 2.39
N TYR A 102 -12.91 -25.55 2.82
CA TYR A 102 -13.35 -25.06 4.13
C TYR A 102 -14.88 -25.00 4.23
N ILE A 103 -15.57 -24.55 3.17
CA ILE A 103 -17.03 -24.54 3.07
C ILE A 103 -17.59 -25.97 3.07
N ALA A 104 -17.00 -26.87 2.28
CA ALA A 104 -17.40 -28.28 2.17
C ALA A 104 -17.20 -29.03 3.48
N LYS A 105 -16.09 -28.76 4.20
CA LYS A 105 -15.77 -29.41 5.47
C LYS A 105 -16.62 -28.88 6.64
N ASN A 106 -17.00 -27.60 6.62
CA ASN A 106 -17.71 -26.96 7.73
C ASN A 106 -19.21 -26.73 7.48
N LYS A 107 -19.78 -27.20 6.35
CA LYS A 107 -21.18 -26.98 5.94
C LYS A 107 -21.60 -25.49 6.02
N VAL A 108 -20.69 -24.59 5.66
CA VAL A 108 -20.93 -23.14 5.74
C VAL A 108 -21.72 -22.69 4.52
N VAL A 109 -23.04 -22.60 4.66
CA VAL A 109 -23.95 -22.18 3.57
C VAL A 109 -23.93 -20.67 3.35
N GLN A 110 -23.49 -19.89 4.35
CA GLN A 110 -23.44 -18.42 4.29
C GLN A 110 -22.14 -17.86 4.84
N TRP A 111 -21.56 -16.92 4.10
CA TRP A 111 -20.35 -16.20 4.50
C TRP A 111 -20.71 -15.09 5.48
N THR A 112 -20.91 -15.43 6.76
CA THR A 112 -21.29 -14.45 7.78
C THR A 112 -20.08 -13.71 8.34
N THR A 113 -20.32 -12.53 8.92
CA THR A 113 -19.28 -11.74 9.60
C THR A 113 -18.64 -12.54 10.76
N GLU A 114 -19.40 -13.43 11.40
CA GLU A 114 -18.90 -14.31 12.47
C GLU A 114 -17.89 -15.33 11.94
N LYS A 115 -18.16 -15.98 10.79
CA LYS A 115 -17.22 -16.91 10.17
C LYS A 115 -15.93 -16.24 9.70
N LEU A 116 -16.01 -14.98 9.29
CA LEU A 116 -14.82 -14.18 8.99
C LEU A 116 -14.00 -13.86 10.26
N LYS A 117 -14.66 -13.65 11.41
CA LYS A 117 -13.97 -13.46 12.69
C LYS A 117 -13.29 -14.74 13.16
N ASP A 118 -13.92 -15.90 13.00
CA ASP A 118 -13.30 -17.20 13.32
C ASP A 118 -12.01 -17.40 12.50
N LEU A 119 -12.05 -17.05 11.21
CA LEU A 119 -10.88 -17.12 10.33
C LEU A 119 -9.78 -16.13 10.77
N ASP A 120 -10.15 -14.91 11.14
CA ASP A 120 -9.20 -13.92 11.68
C ASP A 120 -8.53 -14.45 12.97
N GLU A 121 -9.29 -15.09 13.85
CA GLU A 121 -8.75 -15.69 15.08
C GLU A 121 -7.78 -16.83 14.76
N TYR A 122 -8.15 -17.73 13.85
CA TYR A 122 -7.26 -18.80 13.39
C TYR A 122 -5.95 -18.23 12.82
N LEU A 123 -6.02 -17.28 11.90
CA LEU A 123 -4.83 -16.68 11.29
C LEU A 123 -3.97 -15.94 12.31
N SER A 124 -4.56 -15.34 13.35
CA SER A 124 -3.80 -14.71 14.43
C SER A 124 -2.86 -15.70 15.14
N LYS A 125 -3.25 -16.97 15.23
CA LYS A 125 -2.49 -18.07 15.84
C LYS A 125 -1.46 -18.69 14.88
N HIS A 126 -1.54 -18.40 13.57
CA HIS A 126 -0.66 -18.95 12.54
C HIS A 126 0.04 -17.86 11.70
N PRO A 127 1.11 -17.20 12.21
CA PRO A 127 1.72 -16.03 11.56
C PRO A 127 2.22 -16.24 10.12
N LYS A 128 2.77 -17.43 9.81
CA LYS A 128 3.23 -17.76 8.45
C LYS A 128 2.06 -17.86 7.48
N THR A 129 1.02 -18.58 7.88
CA THR A 129 -0.23 -18.73 7.11
C THR A 129 -0.90 -17.38 6.92
N ARG A 130 -0.97 -16.56 7.97
CA ARG A 130 -1.51 -15.19 7.91
C ARG A 130 -0.80 -14.31 6.89
N MET A 131 0.52 -14.44 6.77
CA MET A 131 1.28 -13.72 5.75
C MET A 131 0.90 -14.14 4.34
N ILE A 132 0.79 -15.46 4.08
CA ILE A 132 0.41 -16.00 2.77
C ILE A 132 -1.01 -15.56 2.40
N VAL A 133 -1.98 -15.74 3.32
CA VAL A 133 -3.36 -15.32 3.11
C VAL A 133 -3.42 -13.80 2.94
N GLY A 134 -2.60 -13.04 3.65
CA GLY A 134 -2.49 -11.59 3.51
C GLY A 134 -2.07 -11.15 2.11
N ILE A 135 -1.09 -11.82 1.51
CA ILE A 135 -0.68 -11.56 0.12
C ILE A 135 -1.82 -11.91 -0.86
N ALA A 136 -2.53 -13.02 -0.63
CA ALA A 136 -3.68 -13.40 -1.46
C ALA A 136 -4.82 -12.38 -1.37
N VAL A 137 -5.19 -11.95 -0.16
CA VAL A 137 -6.21 -10.91 0.08
C VAL A 137 -5.81 -9.59 -0.57
N ALA A 138 -4.55 -9.17 -0.44
CA ALA A 138 -4.06 -7.95 -1.10
C ALA A 138 -4.22 -8.02 -2.62
N ALA A 139 -3.95 -9.18 -3.23
CA ALA A 139 -4.12 -9.36 -4.67
C ALA A 139 -5.59 -9.33 -5.11
N ILE A 140 -6.48 -9.97 -4.35
CA ILE A 140 -7.93 -9.90 -4.58
C ILE A 140 -8.42 -8.45 -4.50
N LEU A 141 -8.01 -7.72 -3.47
CA LEU A 141 -8.39 -6.33 -3.29
C LEU A 141 -7.89 -5.42 -4.42
N ILE A 142 -6.70 -5.65 -4.96
CA ILE A 142 -6.22 -4.89 -6.13
C ILE A 142 -7.03 -5.24 -7.38
N TYR A 143 -7.38 -6.52 -7.57
CA TYR A 143 -8.23 -6.91 -8.68
C TYR A 143 -9.62 -6.28 -8.58
N ILE A 144 -10.23 -6.31 -7.40
CA ILE A 144 -11.48 -5.60 -7.12
C ILE A 144 -11.31 -4.11 -7.44
N TRP A 145 -10.26 -3.48 -6.94
CA TRP A 145 -10.00 -2.06 -7.15
C TRP A 145 -9.87 -1.68 -8.63
N LEU A 146 -9.21 -2.50 -9.44
CA LEU A 146 -9.05 -2.28 -10.88
C LEU A 146 -10.37 -2.39 -11.67
N ASN A 147 -11.34 -3.15 -11.16
CA ASN A 147 -12.57 -3.49 -11.87
C ASN A 147 -13.83 -2.93 -11.21
N MET A 148 -13.72 -2.30 -10.04
CA MET A 148 -14.84 -1.67 -9.35
C MET A 148 -15.15 -0.28 -9.92
N THR A 149 -16.39 0.14 -9.73
CA THR A 149 -16.86 1.48 -10.10
C THR A 149 -16.17 2.56 -9.26
N PHE A 150 -15.62 3.57 -9.93
CA PHE A 150 -15.09 4.77 -9.29
C PHE A 150 -16.25 5.58 -8.66
N VAL A 151 -16.15 5.88 -7.37
CA VAL A 151 -17.24 6.51 -6.61
C VAL A 151 -17.11 8.03 -6.57
N GLY A 152 -15.92 8.58 -6.85
CA GLY A 152 -15.64 10.01 -6.74
C GLY A 152 -15.29 10.46 -5.31
N ASP A 153 -15.01 9.51 -4.41
CA ASP A 153 -14.52 9.78 -3.06
C ASP A 153 -13.04 9.39 -3.00
N PRO A 154 -12.10 10.35 -3.07
CA PRO A 154 -10.68 10.03 -3.08
C PRO A 154 -10.18 9.27 -1.84
N SER A 155 -10.87 9.42 -0.71
CA SER A 155 -10.52 8.73 0.54
C SER A 155 -10.93 7.26 0.56
N TYR A 156 -11.86 6.89 -0.32
CA TYR A 156 -12.27 5.52 -0.57
C TYR A 156 -11.56 4.97 -1.81
N ASP A 157 -11.64 5.69 -2.94
CA ASP A 157 -11.12 5.28 -4.24
C ASP A 157 -9.59 5.16 -4.27
N PHE A 158 -8.84 5.96 -3.50
CA PHE A 158 -7.37 5.87 -3.48
C PHE A 158 -6.81 5.25 -2.20
N ASN A 159 -7.65 4.59 -1.39
CA ASN A 159 -7.23 3.96 -0.15
C ASN A 159 -6.89 2.47 -0.32
N MET A 160 -5.60 2.24 -0.50
CA MET A 160 -4.89 0.97 -0.50
C MET A 160 -4.46 0.53 0.91
N GLY A 161 -4.95 1.17 1.98
CA GLY A 161 -4.53 0.88 3.35
C GLY A 161 -4.70 -0.58 3.74
N ASP A 162 -5.86 -1.17 3.43
CA ASP A 162 -6.13 -2.58 3.70
C ASP A 162 -5.26 -3.52 2.85
N ILE A 163 -4.96 -3.14 1.60
CA ILE A 163 -4.04 -3.87 0.71
C ILE A 163 -2.62 -3.88 1.30
N LEU A 164 -2.14 -2.72 1.75
CA LEU A 164 -0.81 -2.56 2.36
C LEU A 164 -0.71 -3.33 3.69
N LEU A 165 -1.77 -3.28 4.50
CA LEU A 165 -1.87 -4.01 5.76
C LEU A 165 -1.94 -5.53 5.54
N ALA A 166 -2.69 -5.99 4.53
CA ALA A 166 -2.77 -7.40 4.17
C ALA A 166 -1.42 -7.95 3.70
N MET A 167 -0.68 -7.21 2.85
CA MET A 167 0.70 -7.59 2.48
C MET A 167 1.66 -7.64 3.67
N ALA A 168 1.40 -6.86 4.73
CA ALA A 168 2.17 -6.90 5.96
C ALA A 168 1.73 -8.02 6.93
N GLY A 169 0.74 -8.85 6.56
CA GLY A 169 0.12 -9.84 7.44
C GLY A 169 -0.70 -9.24 8.58
N LYS A 170 -1.05 -7.95 8.49
CA LYS A 170 -1.76 -7.17 9.52
C LYS A 170 -3.19 -6.82 9.08
N MET A 171 -3.92 -7.81 8.58
CA MET A 171 -5.31 -7.64 8.13
C MET A 171 -6.32 -8.19 9.14
N SER A 172 -7.56 -7.73 8.97
CA SER A 172 -8.78 -8.42 9.42
C SER A 172 -9.64 -8.69 8.20
N ILE A 173 -9.82 -9.96 7.85
CA ILE A 173 -10.68 -10.37 6.75
C ILE A 173 -12.13 -9.99 7.06
N ALA A 174 -12.55 -10.09 8.33
CA ALA A 174 -13.86 -9.62 8.76
C ALA A 174 -14.04 -8.11 8.60
N GLY A 175 -13.01 -7.32 8.88
CA GLY A 175 -13.04 -5.87 8.68
C GLY A 175 -13.09 -5.45 7.21
N ILE A 176 -12.50 -6.27 6.31
CA ILE A 176 -12.40 -5.99 4.88
C ILE A 176 -13.67 -6.43 4.15
N PHE A 177 -14.12 -7.67 4.35
CA PHE A 177 -15.22 -8.28 3.59
C PHE A 177 -16.53 -8.40 4.38
N GLY A 178 -16.50 -8.19 5.69
CA GLY A 178 -17.68 -8.24 6.54
C GLY A 178 -18.41 -6.89 6.65
N GLY A 179 -19.65 -6.95 7.12
CA GLY A 179 -20.48 -5.78 7.38
C GLY A 179 -20.79 -4.92 6.15
N ALA A 180 -21.28 -3.69 6.40
CA ALA A 180 -21.76 -2.79 5.35
C ALA A 180 -20.64 -2.35 4.37
N ASN A 181 -19.41 -2.17 4.85
CA ASN A 181 -18.27 -1.77 4.01
C ASN A 181 -17.86 -2.88 3.04
N GLY A 182 -17.82 -4.14 3.49
CA GLY A 182 -17.54 -5.28 2.63
C GLY A 182 -18.61 -5.50 1.57
N ILE A 183 -19.89 -5.34 1.93
CA ILE A 183 -21.00 -5.39 0.97
C ILE A 183 -20.87 -4.26 -0.07
N LYS A 184 -20.57 -3.03 0.36
CA LYS A 184 -20.35 -1.89 -0.54
C LYS A 184 -19.20 -2.16 -1.52
N LEU A 185 -18.08 -2.72 -1.05
CA LEU A 185 -16.94 -3.09 -1.89
C LEU A 185 -17.34 -4.11 -2.97
N LEU A 186 -18.05 -5.18 -2.59
CA LEU A 186 -18.49 -6.22 -3.53
C LEU A 186 -19.55 -5.72 -4.52
N MET A 187 -20.46 -4.85 -4.09
CA MET A 187 -21.45 -4.22 -4.97
C MET A 187 -20.80 -3.27 -5.98
N LEU A 188 -19.80 -2.48 -5.57
CA LEU A 188 -19.05 -1.62 -6.48
C LEU A 188 -18.23 -2.42 -7.49
N PHE A 189 -17.71 -3.57 -7.07
CA PHE A 189 -17.06 -4.53 -7.98
C PHE A 189 -18.05 -5.12 -8.98
N ALA A 190 -19.19 -5.63 -8.52
CA ALA A 190 -20.22 -6.22 -9.39
C ALA A 190 -20.78 -5.21 -10.40
N THR A 191 -21.04 -3.97 -9.96
CA THR A 191 -21.47 -2.88 -10.86
C THR A 191 -20.38 -2.51 -11.87
N GLY A 192 -19.11 -2.54 -11.46
CA GLY A 192 -18.01 -2.27 -12.37
C GLY A 192 -17.82 -3.36 -13.43
N LEU A 193 -17.97 -4.64 -13.05
CA LEU A 193 -18.00 -5.76 -13.98
C LEU A 193 -19.18 -5.71 -14.96
N ALA A 194 -20.33 -5.16 -14.53
CA ALA A 194 -21.49 -4.94 -15.39
C ALA A 194 -21.30 -3.80 -16.41
N GLY A 195 -20.12 -3.17 -16.46
CA GLY A 195 -19.82 -2.08 -17.40
C GLY A 195 -20.44 -0.73 -17.02
N LEU A 196 -21.03 -0.63 -15.81
CA LEU A 196 -21.60 0.62 -15.29
C LEU A 196 -20.57 1.47 -14.55
N SER A 197 -19.27 1.15 -14.69
CA SER A 197 -18.20 1.91 -14.04
C SER A 197 -17.89 3.20 -14.80
N PHE A 198 -17.68 4.28 -14.04
CA PHE A 198 -16.97 5.44 -14.58
C PHE A 198 -15.51 5.00 -14.83
N PRO A 199 -14.97 5.17 -16.05
CA PRO A 199 -13.62 4.74 -16.35
C PRO A 199 -12.66 5.54 -15.47
N TRP A 200 -11.80 4.82 -14.73
CA TRP A 200 -10.74 5.47 -13.98
C TRP A 200 -9.96 6.44 -14.90
N PRO A 201 -9.72 7.70 -14.52
CA PRO A 201 -9.00 8.64 -15.38
C PRO A 201 -7.49 8.33 -15.44
N GLY A 202 -6.93 8.18 -16.65
CA GLY A 202 -5.48 8.04 -16.90
C GLY A 202 -4.91 6.61 -17.03
N PRO A 203 -3.58 6.43 -17.12
CA PRO A 203 -2.94 5.11 -17.19
C PRO A 203 -3.01 4.32 -15.86
N THR A 204 -3.26 3.01 -15.92
CA THR A 204 -3.38 2.12 -14.74
C THR A 204 -2.17 2.15 -13.81
N SER A 205 -0.96 2.22 -14.36
CA SER A 205 0.29 2.28 -13.58
C SER A 205 0.41 3.57 -12.77
N ILE A 206 0.00 4.71 -13.33
CA ILE A 206 0.01 6.01 -12.66
C ILE A 206 -1.01 6.01 -11.53
N LYS A 207 -2.23 5.50 -11.77
CA LYS A 207 -3.27 5.38 -10.75
C LYS A 207 -2.84 4.50 -9.58
N PHE A 208 -2.27 3.32 -9.87
CA PHE A 208 -1.79 2.40 -8.85
C PHE A 208 -0.68 3.04 -8.00
N THR A 209 0.28 3.71 -8.65
CA THR A 209 1.36 4.43 -7.97
C THR A 209 0.80 5.53 -7.07
N GLY A 210 -0.08 6.38 -7.60
CA GLY A 210 -0.73 7.46 -6.86
C GLY A 210 -1.55 6.95 -5.66
N ALA A 211 -2.32 5.88 -5.84
CA ALA A 211 -3.12 5.28 -4.78
C ALA A 211 -2.26 4.71 -3.65
N VAL A 212 -1.17 4.00 -3.98
CA VAL A 212 -0.22 3.48 -2.98
C VAL A 212 0.39 4.63 -2.18
N ILE A 213 0.90 5.66 -2.84
CA ILE A 213 1.50 6.82 -2.16
C ILE A 213 0.48 7.57 -1.30
N GLY A 214 -0.71 7.86 -1.85
CA GLY A 214 -1.79 8.54 -1.13
C GLY A 214 -2.21 7.79 0.15
N SER A 215 -2.26 6.46 0.07
CA SER A 215 -2.59 5.60 1.20
C SER A 215 -1.53 5.62 2.28
N LEU A 216 -0.25 5.52 1.89
CA LEU A 216 0.86 5.58 2.84
C LEU A 216 0.89 6.94 3.55
N ILE A 217 0.65 8.03 2.83
CA ILE A 217 0.50 9.38 3.41
C ILE A 217 -0.67 9.43 4.40
N HIS A 218 -1.83 8.88 4.03
CA HIS A 218 -3.00 8.85 4.90
C HIS A 218 -2.74 8.04 6.18
N MET A 219 -2.09 6.87 6.08
CA MET A 219 -1.72 6.02 7.21
C MET A 219 -0.78 6.72 8.19
N ILE A 220 0.14 7.54 7.69
CA ILE A 220 1.00 8.38 8.53
C ILE A 220 0.18 9.48 9.22
N LYS A 221 -0.64 10.23 8.46
CA LYS A 221 -1.45 11.34 8.99
C LYS A 221 -2.41 10.91 10.09
N LYS A 222 -2.99 9.70 9.98
CA LYS A 222 -3.90 9.14 10.99
C LYS A 222 -3.18 8.72 12.29
N LYS A 223 -1.86 8.49 12.24
CA LYS A 223 -1.08 7.91 13.34
C LYS A 223 -0.24 8.91 14.13
N PHE A 224 0.00 10.11 13.61
CA PHE A 224 0.75 11.18 14.28
C PHE A 224 0.16 12.57 14.00
N PRO A 225 -0.86 13.02 14.76
CA PRO A 225 -1.42 14.37 14.61
C PRO A 225 -0.39 15.48 14.89
N GLU A 226 0.67 15.20 15.65
CA GLU A 226 1.80 16.11 15.96
C GLU A 226 2.55 16.60 14.71
N MET A 227 2.55 15.85 13.60
CA MET A 227 3.19 16.28 12.35
C MET A 227 2.42 17.38 11.61
N ARG A 228 1.24 17.79 12.10
CA ARG A 228 0.60 19.04 11.64
C ARG A 228 1.51 20.25 11.84
N MET A 229 2.35 20.27 12.89
CA MET A 229 3.22 21.44 13.19
C MET A 229 4.40 21.60 12.22
N LYS A 230 4.98 20.52 11.67
CA LYS A 230 6.13 20.64 10.76
C LYS A 230 5.73 20.99 9.31
N LEU A 231 4.47 20.81 8.93
CA LEU A 231 3.94 21.19 7.62
C LEU A 231 3.38 22.62 7.56
N THR A 232 3.19 23.27 8.71
CA THR A 232 2.77 24.69 8.76
C THR A 232 3.83 25.60 8.14
N HIS A 233 5.12 25.30 8.35
CA HIS A 233 6.23 26.02 7.69
C HIS A 233 6.24 25.85 6.17
N LEU A 234 5.83 24.67 5.68
CA LEU A 234 5.67 24.39 4.23
C LEU A 234 4.47 25.14 3.64
N LYS A 235 3.38 25.36 4.40
CA LYS A 235 2.26 26.21 3.95
C LYS A 235 2.68 27.68 3.79
N THR A 236 3.48 28.23 4.70
CA THR A 236 4.03 29.60 4.58
C THR A 236 5.01 29.79 3.42
N LEU A 237 5.74 28.74 3.02
CA LEU A 237 6.62 28.78 1.84
C LEU A 237 5.83 28.67 0.52
N LEU A 238 4.67 28.00 0.53
CA LEU A 238 3.80 27.85 -0.64
C LEU A 238 2.81 29.01 -0.82
N SER A 239 2.61 29.85 0.21
CA SER A 239 1.78 31.06 0.14
C SER A 239 2.57 32.33 -0.21
N ARG A 240 3.88 32.24 -0.40
CA ARG A 240 4.72 33.32 -0.94
C ARG A 240 5.08 33.04 -2.40
N LYS A 241 4.06 33.03 -3.25
CA LYS A 241 4.15 33.33 -4.68
C LYS A 241 2.82 33.96 -5.08
N GLU A 242 2.69 35.24 -4.71
CA GLU A 242 2.02 36.25 -5.53
C GLU A 242 3.12 37.08 -6.17
#